data_AF-A0A7V8CDQ9-F1
#
_entry.id   AF-A0A7V8CDQ9-F1
#
_cell.length_a   1.000
_cell.length_b   1.000
_cell.length_c   1.000
_cell.angle_alpha   90.00
_cell.angle_beta   90.00
_cell.angle_gamma   90.00
#
_symmetry.space_group_name_H-M   'P 1'
#
loop_
_entity.id
_entity.type
_entity.pdbx_description
1 polymer ?
#
loop_
_entity_poly.entity_id
_entity_poly.type
_entity_poly.pdbx_seq_one_letter_code
_entity_poly.pdbx_strand_id
1 'polypeptide(L)'
;MREDRTSRKIVGFSVALIPLLLAGCGASKPPACGDESTLDLIRSIIQRELGAGSSAASLDAKALREVLAISLAHPTSFDEAISRYSCEADLTAPFNNPGQDVYKLRLEYTSQVVDGDHLAEVRVLPGDLIGIGAAIRSNLQSKQKAPEPAAAPLASEPAPAAQEDFDDLASVKSDDYTDVEEVEPSLGAPSPSFDCSRASSSVEQMICADGELARLDSETAEAFKVARSHSADPSSISTDQGRWRREVRDACGDSSCVSDAYRARLAELN
;
A
#
# COMPACT_ATOMS: atom_id res chain seq x y z
N MET A 1 18.07 -97.28 6.10
CA MET A 1 16.80 -97.19 6.85
C MET A 1 16.99 -96.07 7.87
N ARG A 2 16.74 -94.79 7.52
CA ARG A 2 15.45 -94.06 7.66
C ARG A 2 14.81 -94.32 9.03
N GLU A 3 15.01 -93.41 9.99
CA GLU A 3 14.11 -92.27 10.33
C GLU A 3 12.83 -92.82 11.01
N ASP A 4 12.38 -92.39 12.19
CA ASP A 4 12.27 -91.04 12.71
C ASP A 4 11.91 -91.11 14.22
N ARG A 5 12.49 -90.26 15.07
CA ARG A 5 12.11 -90.12 16.49
C ARG A 5 11.70 -88.67 16.70
N THR A 6 10.39 -88.47 16.77
CA THR A 6 9.68 -87.20 16.84
C THR A 6 10.18 -86.35 18.03
N SER A 7 10.94 -85.30 17.73
CA SER A 7 11.41 -84.32 18.73
C SER A 7 10.39 -83.20 18.84
N ARG A 8 9.56 -83.25 19.90
CA ARG A 8 8.65 -82.19 20.27
C ARG A 8 9.44 -81.11 21.00
N LYS A 9 9.97 -80.13 20.27
CA LYS A 9 10.60 -78.93 20.85
C LYS A 9 9.62 -77.78 20.86
N ILE A 10 9.41 -77.29 22.07
CA ILE A 10 8.56 -76.17 22.45
C ILE A 10 9.07 -74.91 21.72
N VAL A 11 8.25 -74.33 20.85
CA VAL A 11 8.51 -73.02 20.25
C VAL A 11 8.27 -71.99 21.36
N GLY A 12 9.34 -71.52 21.98
CA GLY A 12 9.31 -70.37 22.87
C GLY A 12 9.05 -69.11 22.04
N PHE A 13 7.84 -68.58 22.13
CA PHE A 13 7.54 -67.21 21.69
C PHE A 13 8.28 -66.26 22.63
N SER A 14 9.50 -65.87 22.26
CA SER A 14 10.13 -64.68 22.81
C SER A 14 9.35 -63.47 22.28
N VAL A 15 8.40 -62.99 23.06
CA VAL A 15 7.84 -61.65 22.89
C VAL A 15 8.98 -60.69 23.24
N ALA A 16 9.76 -60.32 22.23
CA ALA A 16 10.65 -59.17 22.35
C ALA A 16 9.74 -57.96 22.53
N LEU A 17 9.68 -57.46 23.78
CA LEU A 17 9.21 -56.12 24.05
C LEU A 17 10.18 -55.19 23.32
N ILE A 18 9.85 -54.83 22.07
CA ILE A 18 10.53 -53.76 21.37
C ILE A 18 10.23 -52.53 22.21
N PRO A 19 11.24 -51.89 22.82
CA PRO A 19 11.01 -50.63 23.49
C PRO A 19 10.53 -49.67 22.42
N LEU A 20 9.25 -49.29 22.52
CA LEU A 20 8.70 -48.19 21.78
C LEU A 20 9.50 -46.97 22.22
N LEU A 21 10.57 -46.67 21.50
CA LEU A 21 11.25 -45.39 21.57
C LEU A 21 10.19 -44.38 21.14
N LEU A 22 9.48 -43.84 22.12
CA LEU A 22 8.83 -42.55 21.99
C LEU A 22 9.96 -41.57 21.67
N ALA A 23 10.27 -41.44 20.38
CA ALA A 23 10.92 -40.25 19.88
C ALA A 23 10.00 -39.12 20.31
N GLY A 24 10.35 -38.46 21.42
CA GLY A 24 9.71 -37.20 21.76
C GLY A 24 9.79 -36.35 20.51
N CYS A 25 8.64 -35.83 20.06
CA CYS A 25 8.62 -34.75 19.09
C CYS A 25 9.43 -33.63 19.73
N GLY A 26 10.73 -33.58 19.45
CA GLY A 26 11.54 -32.43 19.77
C GLY A 26 10.91 -31.31 18.97
N ALA A 27 10.26 -30.37 19.65
CA ALA A 27 9.73 -29.18 19.03
C ALA A 27 10.89 -28.56 18.24
N SER A 28 10.84 -28.70 16.92
CA SER A 28 11.85 -28.14 16.04
C SER A 28 11.83 -26.65 16.29
N LYS A 29 12.98 -26.10 16.72
CA LYS A 29 13.11 -24.67 16.97
C LYS A 29 12.65 -23.93 15.71
N PRO A 30 11.73 -22.95 15.84
CA PRO A 30 11.25 -22.25 14.66
C PRO A 30 12.39 -21.51 13.96
N PRO A 31 12.31 -21.34 12.64
CA PRO A 31 13.21 -20.47 11.90
C PRO A 31 13.28 -19.08 12.55
N ALA A 32 14.47 -18.50 12.59
CA ALA A 32 14.70 -17.20 13.20
C ALA A 32 13.97 -16.10 12.43
N CYS A 33 13.72 -14.97 13.10
CA CYS A 33 13.00 -13.83 12.52
C CYS A 33 13.61 -13.35 11.20
N GLY A 34 14.94 -13.34 11.09
CA GLY A 34 15.68 -12.89 9.91
C GLY A 34 16.10 -14.00 8.94
N ASP A 35 15.70 -15.25 9.15
CA ASP A 35 16.00 -16.32 8.20
C ASP A 35 15.27 -16.06 6.88
N GLU A 36 15.96 -16.28 5.76
CA GLU A 36 15.39 -16.00 4.43
C GLU A 36 14.07 -16.73 4.18
N SER A 37 13.94 -17.98 4.66
CA SER A 37 12.68 -18.73 4.56
C SER A 37 11.52 -18.05 5.31
N THR A 38 11.81 -17.42 6.46
CA THR A 38 10.83 -16.62 7.22
C THR A 38 10.45 -15.37 6.45
N LEU A 39 11.44 -14.63 5.96
CA LEU A 39 11.20 -13.38 5.23
C LEU A 39 10.45 -13.62 3.91
N ASP A 40 10.72 -14.74 3.23
CA ASP A 40 9.99 -15.15 2.02
C ASP A 40 8.54 -15.53 2.33
N LEU A 41 8.31 -16.24 3.43
CA LEU A 41 6.96 -16.55 3.89
C LEU A 41 6.19 -15.26 4.17
N ILE A 42 6.79 -14.29 4.87
CA ILE A 42 6.19 -12.96 5.11
C ILE A 42 5.85 -12.26 3.80
N ARG A 43 6.77 -12.18 2.84
CA ARG A 43 6.51 -11.58 1.53
C ARG A 43 5.33 -12.26 0.81
N SER A 44 5.25 -13.59 0.89
CA SER A 44 4.15 -14.36 0.30
C SER A 44 2.81 -14.07 0.97
N ILE A 45 2.79 -13.87 2.30
CA ILE A 45 1.59 -13.50 3.06
C ILE A 45 1.10 -12.13 2.59
N ILE A 46 1.99 -11.13 2.56
CA ILE A 46 1.68 -9.78 2.09
C ILE A 46 1.17 -9.80 0.64
N GLN A 47 1.81 -10.58 -0.25
CA GLN A 47 1.34 -10.76 -1.63
C GLN A 47 -0.09 -11.34 -1.70
N ARG A 48 -0.41 -12.33 -0.87
CA ARG A 48 -1.77 -12.90 -0.80
C ARG A 48 -2.78 -11.91 -0.26
N GLU A 49 -2.43 -11.13 0.76
CA GLU A 49 -3.29 -10.09 1.35
C GLU A 49 -3.57 -8.93 0.37
N LEU A 50 -2.59 -8.58 -0.46
CA LEU A 50 -2.79 -7.62 -1.56
C LEU A 50 -3.82 -8.11 -2.60
N GLY A 51 -4.03 -9.43 -2.69
CA GLY A 51 -5.04 -10.06 -3.52
C GLY A 51 -4.65 -10.22 -4.99
N ALA A 52 -5.43 -11.07 -5.69
CA ALA A 52 -5.16 -11.50 -7.07
C ALA A 52 -5.25 -10.39 -8.13
N GLY A 53 -5.93 -9.28 -7.83
CA GLY A 53 -6.02 -8.13 -8.72
C GLY A 53 -4.85 -7.13 -8.59
N SER A 54 -3.92 -7.37 -7.66
CA SER A 54 -2.79 -6.47 -7.43
C SER A 54 -1.66 -6.70 -8.43
N SER A 55 -0.81 -5.68 -8.61
CA SER A 55 0.43 -5.81 -9.40
C SER A 55 1.44 -6.77 -8.77
N ALA A 56 1.24 -7.15 -7.49
CA ALA A 56 2.06 -8.13 -6.82
C ALA A 56 1.65 -9.57 -7.17
N ALA A 57 0.41 -9.83 -7.61
CA ALA A 57 -0.15 -11.17 -7.76
C ALA A 57 0.65 -12.10 -8.71
N SER A 58 1.31 -11.53 -9.72
CA SER A 58 2.11 -12.28 -10.70
C SER A 58 3.60 -12.34 -10.39
N LEU A 59 4.05 -11.71 -9.30
CA LEU A 59 5.47 -11.69 -8.95
C LEU A 59 5.92 -13.03 -8.38
N ASP A 60 7.02 -13.55 -8.91
CA ASP A 60 7.71 -14.69 -8.34
C ASP A 60 8.47 -14.29 -7.06
N ALA A 61 9.01 -15.29 -6.36
CA ALA A 61 9.74 -15.07 -5.11
C ALA A 61 10.96 -14.14 -5.28
N LYS A 62 11.61 -14.13 -6.44
CA LYS A 62 12.76 -13.26 -6.68
C LYS A 62 12.31 -11.81 -6.86
N ALA A 63 11.30 -11.58 -7.70
CA ALA A 63 10.73 -10.28 -7.93
C ALA A 63 10.15 -9.68 -6.63
N LEU A 64 9.48 -10.50 -5.80
CA LEU A 64 9.00 -10.07 -4.48
C LEU A 64 10.12 -9.59 -3.56
N ARG A 65 11.28 -10.26 -3.54
CA ARG A 65 12.43 -9.79 -2.74
C ARG A 65 12.96 -8.44 -3.22
N GLU A 66 12.92 -8.19 -4.52
CA GLU A 66 13.37 -6.91 -5.10
C GLU A 66 12.41 -5.77 -4.77
N VAL A 67 11.09 -6.02 -4.79
CA VAL A 67 10.08 -4.96 -4.56
C VAL A 67 9.66 -4.80 -3.11
N LEU A 68 9.90 -5.81 -2.26
CA LEU A 68 9.64 -5.81 -0.81
C LEU A 68 10.92 -6.19 -0.07
N ALA A 69 11.80 -5.21 0.13
CA ALA A 69 12.98 -5.39 0.96
C ALA A 69 12.57 -5.40 2.43
N ILE A 70 12.93 -6.46 3.15
CA ILE A 70 12.74 -6.57 4.60
C ILE A 70 14.13 -6.56 5.22
N SER A 71 14.34 -5.70 6.20
CA SER A 71 15.65 -5.48 6.83
C SER A 71 15.48 -5.31 8.33
N LEU A 72 16.60 -5.39 9.07
CA LEU A 72 16.62 -5.22 10.53
C LEU A 72 15.65 -6.17 11.27
N ALA A 73 15.42 -7.36 10.71
CA ALA A 73 14.59 -8.38 11.35
C ALA A 73 15.23 -8.87 12.65
N HIS A 74 14.53 -8.76 13.77
CA HIS A 74 15.00 -9.22 15.08
C HIS A 74 13.86 -9.77 15.94
N PRO A 75 14.15 -10.71 16.85
CA PRO A 75 13.17 -11.14 17.84
C PRO A 75 12.93 -10.02 18.85
N THR A 76 11.67 -9.83 19.24
CA THR A 76 11.26 -8.99 20.37
C THR A 76 10.94 -9.82 21.60
N SER A 77 10.44 -11.04 21.39
CA SER A 77 10.22 -12.02 22.45
C SER A 77 10.23 -13.46 21.90
N PHE A 78 10.34 -14.43 22.81
CA PHE A 78 10.17 -15.85 22.52
C PHE A 78 9.26 -16.49 23.56
N ASP A 79 8.23 -17.19 23.10
CA ASP A 79 7.35 -18.00 23.94
C ASP A 79 7.82 -19.45 23.91
N GLU A 80 8.37 -19.93 25.02
CA GLU A 80 8.90 -21.29 25.17
C GLU A 80 7.80 -22.36 25.14
N ALA A 81 6.59 -22.05 25.61
CA ALA A 81 5.50 -23.02 25.75
C ALA A 81 4.95 -23.45 24.38
N ILE A 82 4.96 -22.53 23.42
CA ILE A 82 4.48 -22.78 22.05
C ILE A 82 5.58 -22.67 20.98
N SER A 83 6.84 -22.50 21.39
CA SER A 83 7.98 -22.34 20.49
C SER A 83 7.72 -21.30 19.39
N ARG A 84 7.36 -20.08 19.79
CA ARG A 84 6.99 -18.98 18.90
C ARG A 84 7.87 -17.75 19.12
N TYR A 85 8.46 -17.23 18.05
CA TYR A 85 9.06 -15.90 18.05
C TYR A 85 8.01 -14.83 17.79
N SER A 86 8.07 -13.73 18.54
CA SER A 86 7.55 -12.44 18.10
C SER A 86 8.70 -11.62 17.52
N CYS A 87 8.47 -10.98 16.38
CA CYS A 87 9.50 -10.35 15.58
C CYS A 87 9.07 -8.95 15.14
N GLU A 88 10.07 -8.09 14.99
CA GLU A 88 9.93 -6.81 14.29
C GLU A 88 10.92 -6.74 13.13
N ALA A 89 10.55 -6.04 12.06
CA ALA A 89 11.44 -5.72 10.94
C ALA A 89 10.99 -4.43 10.24
N ASP A 90 11.89 -3.81 9.48
CA ASP A 90 11.53 -2.71 8.59
C ASP A 90 11.29 -3.26 7.17
N LEU A 91 10.12 -2.99 6.61
CA LEU A 91 9.78 -3.24 5.22
C LEU A 91 9.89 -1.95 4.42
N THR A 92 10.56 -2.04 3.28
CA THR A 92 10.67 -0.96 2.31
C THR A 92 10.28 -1.43 0.92
N ALA A 93 9.50 -0.61 0.23
CA ALA A 93 9.15 -0.82 -1.16
C ALA A 93 9.54 0.43 -1.97
N PRO A 94 10.39 0.31 -3.01
CA PRO A 94 10.77 1.46 -3.82
C PRO A 94 9.52 2.08 -4.47
N PHE A 95 9.44 3.40 -4.42
CA PHE A 95 8.34 4.17 -4.98
C PHE A 95 8.91 5.24 -5.90
N ASN A 96 8.60 5.23 -7.19
CA ASN A 96 9.19 6.19 -8.12
C ASN A 96 8.32 7.44 -8.20
N ASN A 97 8.36 8.25 -7.14
CA ASN A 97 7.59 9.49 -7.02
C ASN A 97 8.50 10.64 -6.55
N PRO A 98 8.52 11.81 -7.23
CA PRO A 98 9.32 12.95 -6.79
C PRO A 98 8.99 13.33 -5.34
N GLY A 99 10.03 13.37 -4.50
CA GLY A 99 9.93 13.73 -3.08
C GLY A 99 9.74 12.56 -2.10
N GLN A 100 9.43 11.35 -2.59
CA GLN A 100 9.40 10.15 -1.75
C GLN A 100 9.73 8.89 -2.57
N ASP A 101 10.98 8.47 -2.48
CA ASP A 101 11.50 7.38 -3.31
C ASP A 101 11.22 5.97 -2.74
N VAL A 102 10.70 5.89 -1.52
CA VAL A 102 10.53 4.63 -0.78
C VAL A 102 9.31 4.69 0.15
N TYR A 103 8.42 3.69 0.02
CA TYR A 103 7.41 3.36 1.03
C TYR A 103 8.07 2.59 2.17
N LYS A 104 7.78 2.97 3.42
CA LYS A 104 8.37 2.35 4.62
C LYS A 104 7.30 1.94 5.60
N LEU A 105 7.43 0.75 6.16
CA LEU A 105 6.54 0.19 7.17
C LEU A 105 7.35 -0.58 8.22
N ARG A 106 7.02 -0.40 9.50
CA ARG A 106 7.48 -1.32 10.55
C ARG A 106 6.53 -2.51 10.61
N LEU A 107 7.06 -3.71 10.38
CA LEU A 107 6.31 -4.94 10.46
C LEU A 107 6.38 -5.53 11.87
N GLU A 108 5.24 -5.99 12.36
CA GLU A 108 5.15 -6.94 13.46
C GLU A 108 4.69 -8.29 12.90
N TYR A 109 5.43 -9.35 13.21
CA TYR A 109 5.10 -10.70 12.75
C TYR A 109 5.57 -11.76 13.73
N THR A 110 5.16 -13.00 13.49
CA THR A 110 5.60 -14.15 14.29
C THR A 110 6.20 -15.25 13.44
N SER A 111 7.07 -16.08 14.02
CA SER A 111 7.62 -17.28 13.39
C SER A 111 7.46 -18.46 14.34
N GLN A 112 6.77 -19.52 13.90
CA GLN A 112 6.51 -20.72 14.68
C GLN A 112 6.50 -21.98 13.81
N VAL A 113 6.68 -23.14 14.42
CA VAL A 113 6.50 -24.43 13.75
C VAL A 113 5.31 -25.14 14.37
N VAL A 114 4.34 -25.54 13.56
CA VAL A 114 3.16 -26.31 13.99
C VAL A 114 3.09 -27.56 13.13
N ASP A 115 3.10 -28.73 13.76
CA ASP A 115 3.06 -30.04 13.09
C ASP A 115 4.16 -30.25 12.01
N GLY A 116 5.30 -29.56 12.17
CA GLY A 116 6.41 -29.59 11.22
C GLY A 116 6.35 -28.50 10.14
N ASP A 117 5.25 -27.76 10.04
CA ASP A 117 5.08 -26.67 9.08
C ASP A 117 5.51 -25.33 9.69
N HIS A 118 6.25 -24.54 8.90
CA HIS A 118 6.61 -23.17 9.28
C HIS A 118 5.44 -22.23 9.03
N LEU A 119 4.93 -21.64 10.11
CA LEU A 119 3.85 -20.66 10.06
C LEU A 119 4.37 -19.29 10.50
N ALA A 120 3.90 -18.27 9.78
CA ALA A 120 4.08 -16.87 10.16
C ALA A 120 2.73 -16.16 10.10
N GLU A 121 2.53 -15.23 11.04
CA GLU A 121 1.41 -14.29 11.05
C GLU A 121 2.01 -12.90 10.96
N VAL A 122 1.47 -12.06 10.08
CA VAL A 122 1.98 -10.71 9.83
C VAL A 122 0.84 -9.73 10.10
N ARG A 123 1.13 -8.63 10.81
CA ARG A 123 0.15 -7.54 11.00
C ARG A 123 0.43 -6.46 9.97
N VAL A 124 -0.44 -6.34 8.97
CA VAL A 124 -0.44 -5.24 7.99
C VAL A 124 -1.82 -4.61 7.97
N LEU A 125 -1.90 -3.28 8.17
CA LEU A 125 -3.19 -2.61 8.15
C LEU A 125 -3.70 -2.46 6.70
N PRO A 126 -5.03 -2.38 6.48
CA PRO A 126 -5.56 -2.18 5.13
C PRO A 126 -4.98 -0.96 4.41
N GLY A 127 -4.71 0.13 5.13
CA GLY A 127 -4.05 1.32 4.59
C GLY A 127 -2.62 1.05 4.11
N ASP A 128 -1.89 0.20 4.85
CA ASP A 128 -0.53 -0.19 4.48
C ASP A 128 -0.51 -1.07 3.24
N LEU A 129 -1.47 -2.00 3.11
CA LEU A 129 -1.62 -2.82 1.90
C LEU A 129 -1.85 -1.95 0.65
N ILE A 130 -2.65 -0.88 0.78
CA ILE A 130 -2.84 0.08 -0.32
C ILE A 130 -1.52 0.77 -0.69
N GLY A 131 -0.76 1.24 0.32
CA GLY A 131 0.54 1.89 0.11
C GLY A 131 1.58 0.97 -0.53
N ILE A 132 1.70 -0.25 -0.02
CA ILE A 132 2.59 -1.29 -0.56
C ILE A 132 2.19 -1.64 -2.01
N GLY A 133 0.91 -1.86 -2.27
CA GLY A 133 0.42 -2.16 -3.61
C GLY A 133 0.68 -1.04 -4.62
N ALA A 134 0.53 0.23 -4.19
CA ALA A 134 0.86 1.39 -5.00
C ALA A 134 2.37 1.49 -5.28
N ALA A 135 3.21 1.20 -4.27
CA ALA A 135 4.66 1.18 -4.40
C ALA A 135 5.13 0.14 -5.43
N ILE A 136 4.65 -1.10 -5.30
CA ILE A 136 4.95 -2.18 -6.24
C ILE A 136 4.52 -1.79 -7.66
N ARG A 137 3.30 -1.29 -7.84
CA ARG A 137 2.81 -0.87 -9.17
C ARG A 137 3.70 0.21 -9.79
N SER A 138 4.05 1.24 -9.03
CA SER A 138 4.92 2.34 -9.49
C SER A 138 6.30 1.81 -9.91
N ASN A 139 6.89 0.90 -9.12
CA ASN A 139 8.19 0.31 -9.45
C ASN A 139 8.15 -0.54 -10.73
N LEU A 140 7.10 -1.34 -10.91
CA LEU A 140 6.95 -2.17 -12.12
C LEU A 140 6.74 -1.30 -13.36
N GLN A 141 5.93 -0.26 -13.27
CA GLN A 141 5.69 0.67 -14.38
C GLN A 141 6.96 1.43 -14.79
N SER A 142 7.78 1.88 -13.83
CA SER A 142 9.05 2.55 -14.16
C SER A 142 10.06 1.60 -14.82
N LYS A 143 10.13 0.35 -14.37
CA LYS A 143 11.00 -0.67 -14.99
C LYS A 143 10.58 -0.97 -16.42
N GLN A 144 9.27 -0.93 -16.72
CA GLN A 144 8.73 -1.09 -18.07
C GLN A 144 8.91 0.15 -18.96
N LYS A 145 8.98 1.34 -18.37
CA LYS A 145 9.15 2.62 -19.08
C LYS A 145 10.61 3.00 -19.33
N ALA A 146 11.58 2.22 -18.83
CA ALA A 146 12.98 2.38 -19.22
C ALA A 146 13.10 2.29 -20.76
N PRO A 147 13.67 3.29 -21.44
CA PRO A 147 13.57 3.37 -22.89
C PRO A 147 14.32 2.20 -23.53
N GLU A 148 13.61 1.43 -24.35
CA GLU A 148 14.19 0.79 -25.53
C GLU A 148 15.02 1.85 -26.27
N PRO A 149 16.27 1.59 -26.68
CA PRO A 149 17.12 2.60 -27.28
C PRO A 149 16.40 3.24 -28.46
N ALA A 150 16.04 4.51 -28.27
CA ALA A 150 15.21 5.26 -29.20
C ALA A 150 15.87 5.25 -30.59
N ALA A 151 15.19 4.62 -31.54
CA ALA A 151 15.36 4.96 -32.94
C ALA A 151 15.09 6.47 -33.08
N ALA A 152 16.06 7.19 -33.64
CA ALA A 152 16.08 8.64 -33.74
C ALA A 152 14.78 9.20 -34.38
N PRO A 153 14.18 10.26 -33.84
CA PRO A 153 13.08 10.93 -34.50
C PRO A 153 13.61 11.78 -35.66
N LEU A 154 13.12 11.48 -36.87
CA LEU A 154 13.20 12.37 -38.02
C LEU A 154 12.29 13.59 -37.77
N ALA A 155 12.84 14.76 -38.05
CA ALA A 155 12.28 16.07 -37.80
C ALA A 155 11.15 16.48 -38.77
N SER A 156 10.53 17.63 -38.41
CA SER A 156 9.76 18.60 -39.23
C SER A 156 8.22 18.43 -39.10
N GLU A 157 7.38 19.44 -38.83
CA GLU A 157 7.42 20.91 -39.05
C GLU A 157 6.43 21.66 -38.09
N PRO A 158 6.40 23.01 -38.05
CA PRO A 158 5.80 23.80 -36.96
C PRO A 158 4.33 24.22 -37.16
N ALA A 159 3.70 24.57 -36.03
CA ALA A 159 2.33 25.08 -35.90
C ALA A 159 2.14 26.51 -36.46
N PRO A 160 0.93 26.87 -36.93
CA PRO A 160 0.50 28.26 -36.99
C PRO A 160 -0.35 28.64 -35.76
N ALA A 161 -0.03 29.80 -35.22
CA ALA A 161 -0.81 30.53 -34.23
C ALA A 161 -2.12 31.08 -34.83
N ALA A 162 -3.16 31.14 -34.01
CA ALA A 162 -4.25 32.09 -34.16
C ALA A 162 -4.75 32.47 -32.76
N GLN A 163 -4.58 33.75 -32.43
CA GLN A 163 -5.28 34.47 -31.38
C GLN A 163 -6.64 34.89 -31.94
N GLU A 164 -7.71 34.85 -31.16
CA GLU A 164 -8.82 35.78 -31.34
C GLU A 164 -9.30 36.32 -30.00
N ASP A 165 -9.57 37.62 -30.06
CA ASP A 165 -10.05 38.53 -29.04
C ASP A 165 -11.40 38.12 -28.45
N PHE A 166 -11.60 38.42 -27.17
CA PHE A 166 -12.92 38.80 -26.65
C PHE A 166 -12.77 39.92 -25.63
N ASP A 167 -13.05 41.14 -26.11
CA ASP A 167 -13.39 42.30 -25.30
C ASP A 167 -14.84 42.21 -24.79
N ASP A 168 -15.06 42.96 -23.70
CA ASP A 168 -16.32 43.56 -23.23
C ASP A 168 -17.22 42.86 -22.18
N LEU A 169 -16.99 43.30 -20.93
CA LEU A 169 -17.92 43.83 -19.92
C LEU A 169 -19.34 43.25 -19.74
N ALA A 170 -19.65 42.85 -18.49
CA ALA A 170 -20.72 43.44 -17.66
C ALA A 170 -20.62 42.87 -16.23
N SER A 171 -20.27 43.67 -15.22
CA SER A 171 -21.22 44.41 -14.36
C SER A 171 -22.47 43.60 -13.97
N VAL A 172 -22.42 42.98 -12.78
CA VAL A 172 -23.62 42.83 -11.96
C VAL A 172 -23.38 43.48 -10.61
N LYS A 173 -24.31 44.39 -10.29
CA LYS A 173 -24.37 45.25 -9.13
C LYS A 173 -24.49 44.46 -7.83
N SER A 174 -23.79 44.95 -6.81
CA SER A 174 -24.21 44.88 -5.41
C SER A 174 -25.64 45.35 -5.28
N ASP A 175 -26.47 44.64 -4.52
CA ASP A 175 -27.59 45.13 -3.71
C ASP A 175 -28.57 43.96 -3.49
N ASP A 176 -28.26 43.05 -2.55
CA ASP A 176 -29.22 42.32 -1.70
C ASP A 176 -28.43 41.35 -0.79
N TYR A 177 -27.94 41.83 0.35
CA TYR A 177 -27.58 40.94 1.46
C TYR A 177 -28.44 41.34 2.65
N THR A 178 -29.63 40.77 2.65
CA THR A 178 -30.58 40.80 3.75
C THR A 178 -30.01 40.02 4.92
N ASP A 179 -30.01 40.69 6.05
CA ASP A 179 -29.86 40.20 7.42
C ASP A 179 -30.29 38.73 7.61
N VAL A 180 -29.33 37.89 8.00
CA VAL A 180 -29.59 36.62 8.68
C VAL A 180 -28.77 36.60 9.95
N GLU A 181 -29.42 37.10 11.00
CA GLU A 181 -29.47 36.53 12.35
C GLU A 181 -28.50 35.38 12.62
N GLU A 182 -27.62 35.66 13.58
CA GLU A 182 -26.76 34.72 14.30
C GLU A 182 -27.54 33.47 14.72
N VAL A 183 -27.32 32.38 14.01
CA VAL A 183 -27.48 31.05 14.57
C VAL A 183 -26.08 30.48 14.61
N GLU A 184 -25.54 30.35 15.82
CA GLU A 184 -24.33 29.62 16.14
C GLU A 184 -24.68 28.13 16.26
N PRO A 185 -24.49 27.29 15.21
CA PRO A 185 -24.17 25.91 15.46
C PRO A 185 -22.67 25.87 15.75
N SER A 186 -22.30 25.21 16.85
CA SER A 186 -20.93 24.75 17.09
C SER A 186 -20.55 23.71 16.02
N LEU A 187 -20.39 24.18 14.78
CA LEU A 187 -19.80 23.45 13.66
C LEU A 187 -18.30 23.64 13.83
N GLY A 188 -17.59 22.54 14.05
CA GLY A 188 -16.13 22.57 13.97
C GLY A 188 -15.71 23.29 12.69
N ALA A 189 -14.68 24.13 12.79
CA ALA A 189 -14.15 24.85 11.64
C ALA A 189 -14.01 23.90 10.44
N PRO A 190 -14.40 24.34 9.23
CA PRO A 190 -14.26 23.52 8.03
C PRO A 190 -12.84 22.97 7.96
N SER A 191 -12.74 21.65 7.93
CA SER A 191 -11.49 20.93 7.90
C SER A 191 -11.28 20.36 6.49
N PRO A 192 -10.05 20.36 5.96
CA PRO A 192 -9.78 19.75 4.68
C PRO A 192 -9.92 18.22 4.75
N SER A 193 -9.89 17.57 3.59
CA SER A 193 -10.01 16.11 3.45
C SER A 193 -8.80 15.33 3.96
N PHE A 194 -7.77 16.03 4.44
CA PHE A 194 -6.53 15.47 4.98
C PHE A 194 -6.24 16.04 6.38
N ASP A 195 -5.37 15.34 7.11
CA ASP A 195 -4.96 15.74 8.45
C ASP A 195 -3.94 16.89 8.38
N CYS A 196 -4.33 18.06 8.87
CA CYS A 196 -3.47 19.24 8.90
C CYS A 196 -2.17 19.08 9.70
N SER A 197 -2.11 18.15 10.66
CA SER A 197 -0.86 17.83 11.36
C SER A 197 0.19 17.16 10.47
N ARG A 198 -0.25 16.65 9.30
CA ARG A 198 0.58 15.97 8.30
C ARG A 198 0.81 16.81 7.05
N ALA A 199 0.35 18.05 7.03
CA ALA A 199 0.57 18.98 5.92
C ALA A 199 2.07 19.20 5.69
N SER A 200 2.52 18.89 4.47
CA SER A 200 3.94 18.86 4.12
C SER A 200 4.31 19.88 3.05
N SER A 201 3.34 20.31 2.24
CA SER A 201 3.53 21.36 1.24
C SER A 201 3.05 22.73 1.73
N SER A 202 3.58 23.81 1.14
CA SER A 202 3.12 25.18 1.40
C SER A 202 1.64 25.35 1.08
N VAL A 203 1.15 24.69 0.04
CA VAL A 203 -0.26 24.70 -0.36
C VAL A 203 -1.13 23.96 0.65
N GLU A 204 -0.70 22.80 1.17
CA GLU A 204 -1.43 22.08 2.22
C GLU A 204 -1.53 22.89 3.52
N GLN A 205 -0.44 23.58 3.89
CA GLN A 205 -0.45 24.49 5.04
C GLN A 205 -1.41 25.67 4.83
N MET A 206 -1.46 26.22 3.60
CA MET A 206 -2.38 27.29 3.24
C MET A 206 -3.84 26.83 3.29
N ILE A 207 -4.13 25.63 2.78
CA ILE A 207 -5.47 25.01 2.86
C ILE A 207 -5.88 24.80 4.32
N CYS A 208 -4.96 24.37 5.17
CA CYS A 208 -5.22 24.20 6.61
C CYS A 208 -5.42 25.51 7.38
N ALA A 209 -4.87 26.61 6.89
CA ALA A 209 -4.97 27.93 7.52
C ALA A 209 -6.19 28.73 7.05
N ASP A 210 -6.83 28.33 5.95
CA ASP A 210 -7.95 29.03 5.33
C ASP A 210 -9.21 28.15 5.30
N GLY A 211 -10.26 28.59 5.99
CA GLY A 211 -11.49 27.81 6.12
C GLY A 211 -12.26 27.61 4.81
N GLU A 212 -12.17 28.54 3.87
CA GLU A 212 -12.82 28.40 2.56
C GLU A 212 -12.04 27.41 1.68
N LEU A 213 -10.71 27.46 1.71
CA LEU A 213 -9.88 26.46 1.02
C LEU A 213 -10.06 25.06 1.63
N ALA A 214 -10.16 24.94 2.95
CA ALA A 214 -10.46 23.68 3.62
C ALA A 214 -11.83 23.12 3.20
N ARG A 215 -12.85 23.97 3.09
CA ARG A 215 -14.18 23.58 2.58
C ARG A 215 -14.10 23.09 1.14
N LEU A 216 -13.44 23.84 0.25
CA LEU A 216 -13.28 23.49 -1.16
C LEU A 216 -12.50 22.18 -1.34
N ASP A 217 -11.46 21.94 -0.54
CA ASP A 217 -10.72 20.67 -0.54
C ASP A 217 -11.63 19.48 -0.18
N SER A 218 -12.41 19.62 0.90
CA SER A 218 -13.38 18.61 1.32
C SER A 218 -14.46 18.34 0.27
N GLU A 219 -15.02 19.38 -0.34
CA GLU A 219 -16.00 19.24 -1.43
C GLU A 219 -15.41 18.53 -2.65
N THR A 220 -14.19 18.90 -3.04
CA THR A 220 -13.49 18.28 -4.17
C THR A 220 -13.20 16.81 -3.90
N ALA A 221 -12.85 16.47 -2.64
CA ALA A 221 -12.64 15.08 -2.24
C ALA A 221 -13.93 14.25 -2.31
N GLU A 222 -15.08 14.81 -1.92
CA GLU A 222 -16.37 14.14 -2.06
C GLU A 222 -16.79 13.97 -3.53
N ALA A 223 -16.68 15.03 -4.34
CA ALA A 223 -16.97 14.94 -5.78
C ALA A 223 -16.09 13.89 -6.47
N PHE A 224 -14.80 13.85 -6.13
CA PHE A 224 -13.89 12.82 -6.62
C PHE A 224 -14.31 11.40 -6.21
N LYS A 225 -14.75 11.19 -4.97
CA LYS A 225 -15.26 9.87 -4.53
C LYS A 225 -16.46 9.44 -5.37
N VAL A 226 -17.40 10.36 -5.64
CA VAL A 226 -18.58 10.12 -6.46
C VAL A 226 -18.18 9.79 -7.91
N ALA A 227 -17.41 10.66 -8.56
CA ALA A 227 -16.93 10.47 -9.94
C ALA A 227 -16.19 9.14 -10.11
N ARG A 228 -15.31 8.78 -9.16
CA ARG A 228 -14.59 7.51 -9.18
C ARG A 228 -15.52 6.31 -9.04
N SER A 229 -16.57 6.40 -8.21
CA SER A 229 -17.50 5.30 -7.97
C SER A 229 -18.40 4.98 -9.17
N HIS A 230 -18.70 5.99 -10.00
CA HIS A 230 -19.51 5.85 -11.21
C HIS A 230 -18.70 5.59 -12.49
N SER A 231 -17.38 5.70 -12.44
CA SER A 231 -16.51 5.48 -13.60
C SER A 231 -16.35 3.99 -13.95
N ALA A 232 -16.35 3.69 -15.25
CA ALA A 232 -15.97 2.38 -15.77
C ALA A 232 -14.46 2.09 -15.59
N ASP A 233 -13.64 3.14 -15.41
CA ASP A 233 -12.22 3.05 -15.07
C ASP A 233 -11.88 3.95 -13.86
N PRO A 234 -12.13 3.46 -12.62
CA PRO A 234 -11.79 4.17 -11.39
C PRO A 234 -10.29 4.46 -11.23
N SER A 235 -9.44 3.69 -11.91
CA SER A 235 -7.98 3.80 -11.81
C SER A 235 -7.47 5.01 -12.59
N SER A 236 -8.04 5.27 -13.75
CA SER A 236 -7.79 6.47 -14.54
C SER A 236 -8.21 7.72 -13.78
N ILE A 237 -9.41 7.75 -13.21
CA ILE A 237 -9.91 8.88 -12.38
C ILE A 237 -8.99 9.16 -11.20
N SER A 238 -8.52 8.10 -10.52
CA SER A 238 -7.58 8.27 -9.39
C SER A 238 -6.20 8.79 -9.82
N THR A 239 -5.73 8.35 -10.99
CA THR A 239 -4.46 8.82 -11.58
C THR A 239 -4.56 10.29 -11.97
N ASP A 240 -5.67 10.67 -12.59
CA ASP A 240 -5.97 12.03 -12.99
C ASP A 240 -6.06 12.97 -11.78
N GLN A 241 -6.80 12.60 -10.73
CA GLN A 241 -6.87 13.38 -9.50
C GLN A 241 -5.50 13.57 -8.84
N GLY A 242 -4.65 12.53 -8.82
CA GLY A 242 -3.30 12.61 -8.29
C GLY A 242 -2.36 13.48 -9.13
N ARG A 243 -2.57 13.53 -10.45
CA ARG A 243 -1.86 14.44 -11.35
C ARG A 243 -2.31 15.88 -11.10
N TRP A 244 -3.61 16.13 -11.10
CA TRP A 244 -4.19 17.45 -10.84
C TRP A 244 -3.69 18.04 -9.52
N ARG A 245 -3.64 17.27 -8.43
CA ARG A 245 -3.09 17.76 -7.16
C ARG A 245 -1.65 18.24 -7.29
N ARG A 246 -0.78 17.50 -7.98
CA ARG A 246 0.65 17.80 -8.08
C ARG A 246 0.96 18.90 -9.10
N GLU A 247 0.28 18.89 -10.23
CA GLU A 247 0.61 19.73 -11.39
C GLU A 247 -0.21 21.03 -11.43
N VAL A 248 -1.39 21.06 -10.77
CA VAL A 248 -2.29 22.21 -10.77
C VAL A 248 -2.38 22.82 -9.39
N ARG A 249 -2.89 22.07 -8.39
CA ARG A 249 -3.08 22.59 -7.03
C ARG A 249 -1.76 22.97 -6.36
N ASP A 250 -0.79 22.05 -6.34
CA ASP A 250 0.49 22.24 -5.64
C ASP A 250 1.44 23.22 -6.39
N ALA A 251 1.10 23.61 -7.62
CA ALA A 251 1.81 24.64 -8.36
C ALA A 251 1.41 26.08 -7.95
N CYS A 252 0.33 26.24 -7.18
CA CYS A 252 -0.15 27.54 -6.75
C CYS A 252 0.76 28.22 -5.73
N GLY A 253 0.90 29.54 -5.88
CA GLY A 253 1.68 30.40 -4.97
C GLY A 253 0.86 31.13 -3.91
N ASP A 254 -0.47 31.22 -4.08
CA ASP A 254 -1.38 31.96 -3.20
C ASP A 254 -2.77 31.32 -3.11
N SER A 255 -3.59 31.82 -2.18
CA SER A 255 -4.90 31.25 -1.88
C SER A 255 -5.92 31.43 -3.00
N SER A 256 -5.80 32.51 -3.80
CA SER A 256 -6.67 32.74 -4.95
C SER A 256 -6.48 31.65 -6.00
N CYS A 257 -5.23 31.37 -6.37
CA CYS A 257 -4.89 30.29 -7.29
C CYS A 257 -5.42 28.93 -6.80
N VAL A 258 -5.26 28.63 -5.51
CA VAL A 258 -5.73 27.36 -4.93
C VAL A 258 -7.26 27.26 -4.99
N SER A 259 -7.97 28.35 -4.65
CA SER A 259 -9.43 28.43 -4.78
C SER A 259 -9.89 28.20 -6.22
N ASP A 260 -9.25 28.87 -7.19
CA ASP A 260 -9.60 28.75 -8.61
C ASP A 260 -9.34 27.33 -9.14
N ALA A 261 -8.22 26.72 -8.74
CA ALA A 261 -7.91 25.34 -9.07
C ALA A 261 -8.98 24.36 -8.53
N TYR A 262 -9.42 24.54 -7.28
CA TYR A 262 -10.48 23.72 -6.70
C TYR A 262 -11.83 23.91 -7.41
N ARG A 263 -12.22 25.16 -7.70
CA ARG A 263 -13.47 25.45 -8.41
C ARG A 263 -13.49 24.85 -9.81
N ALA A 264 -12.38 24.97 -10.54
CA ALA A 264 -12.24 24.33 -11.85
C ALA A 264 -12.36 22.80 -11.72
N ARG A 265 -11.70 22.21 -10.72
CA ARG A 265 -11.75 20.76 -10.51
C ARG A 265 -13.13 20.26 -10.12
N LEU A 266 -13.85 20.98 -9.27
CA LEU A 266 -15.23 20.68 -8.92
C LEU A 266 -16.16 20.70 -10.15
N ALA A 267 -15.93 21.63 -11.09
CA ALA A 267 -16.69 21.69 -12.34
C ALA A 267 -16.39 20.49 -13.28
N GLU A 268 -15.21 19.89 -13.19
CA GLU A 268 -14.85 18.68 -13.95
C GLU A 268 -15.41 17.39 -13.34
N LEU A 269 -15.58 17.35 -12.02
CA LEU A 269 -15.93 16.13 -11.26
C LEU A 269 -17.43 15.94 -11.03
N ASN A 270 -18.23 17.01 -11.17
CA ASN A 270 -19.68 17.00 -11.01
C ASN A 270 -20.39 16.91 -12.37
#